data_AF-A0A401IQ36-F1
#
_entry.id   AF-A0A401IQ36-F1
#
_cell.length_a   1.000
_cell.length_b   1.000
_cell.length_c   1.000
_cell.angle_alpha   90.00
_cell.angle_beta   90.00
_cell.angle_gamma   90.00
#
_symmetry.space_group_name_H-M   'P 1'
#
loop_
_entity.id
_entity.type
_entity.pdbx_description
1 polymer ?
#
loop_
_entity_poly.entity_id
_entity_poly.type
_entity_poly.pdbx_seq_one_letter_code
_entity_poly.pdbx_strand_id
1 'polypeptide(L)'
;MKKELRKISWIGLMLVVAAVFLTACHRSQSSEQGNQREQYDKYPLRIKNKFGMTVIKKKPKRIATIQWGNQDIPLALGVVPVGFSAANFGVKDNSGLLPWTKKQL
;
A
#
# COMPACT_ATOMS: atom_id res chain seq x y z
N MET A 1 -56.18 -2.10 10.13
CA MET A 1 -55.50 -3.35 9.72
C MET A 1 -54.59 -3.21 8.49
N LYS A 2 -55.06 -2.73 7.32
CA LYS A 2 -54.24 -2.65 6.08
C LYS A 2 -52.97 -1.78 6.16
N LYS A 3 -52.96 -0.73 6.99
CA LYS A 3 -51.80 0.17 7.19
C LYS A 3 -50.67 -0.48 8.02
N GLU A 4 -51.03 -1.28 9.02
CA GLU A 4 -50.07 -1.99 9.88
C GLU A 4 -49.43 -3.18 9.14
N LEU A 5 -50.19 -3.88 8.28
CA LEU A 5 -49.65 -4.89 7.36
C LEU A 5 -48.66 -4.32 6.34
N ARG A 6 -48.86 -3.09 5.87
CA ARG A 6 -47.91 -2.39 4.98
C ARG A 6 -46.62 -1.99 5.70
N LYS A 7 -46.71 -1.55 6.96
CA LYS A 7 -45.54 -1.22 7.79
C LYS A 7 -44.70 -2.46 8.12
N ILE A 8 -45.34 -3.58 8.47
CA ILE A 8 -44.65 -4.86 8.73
C ILE A 8 -43.98 -5.38 7.45
N SER A 9 -44.63 -5.24 6.29
CA SER A 9 -44.04 -5.58 4.99
C SER A 9 -42.82 -4.70 4.64
N TRP A 10 -42.84 -3.41 4.98
CA TRP A 10 -41.73 -2.49 4.74
C TRP A 10 -40.53 -2.74 5.66
N ILE A 11 -40.77 -3.09 6.93
CA ILE A 11 -39.71 -3.48 7.87
C ILE A 11 -39.06 -4.80 7.42
N GLY A 12 -39.87 -5.78 6.99
CA GLY A 12 -39.38 -7.03 6.42
C GLY A 12 -38.52 -6.80 5.16
N LEU A 13 -38.95 -5.91 4.27
CA LEU A 13 -38.20 -5.57 3.06
C LEU A 13 -36.85 -4.89 3.38
N MET A 14 -36.82 -3.98 4.35
CA MET A 14 -35.58 -3.33 4.79
C MET A 14 -34.59 -4.31 5.42
N LEU A 15 -35.07 -5.29 6.18
CA LEU A 15 -34.22 -6.29 6.83
C LEU A 15 -33.59 -7.26 5.80
N VAL A 16 -34.34 -7.62 4.75
CA VAL A 16 -33.82 -8.42 3.63
C VAL A 16 -32.78 -7.63 2.84
N VAL A 17 -33.00 -6.34 2.57
CA VAL A 17 -32.02 -5.48 1.88
C VAL A 17 -30.72 -5.36 2.69
N ALA A 18 -30.80 -5.19 4.01
CA ALA A 18 -29.62 -5.13 4.87
C ALA A 18 -28.80 -6.44 4.84
N ALA A 19 -29.47 -7.60 4.84
CA ALA A 19 -28.80 -8.89 4.72
C ALA A 19 -28.08 -9.09 3.38
N VAL A 20 -28.66 -8.58 2.27
CA VAL A 20 -28.02 -8.60 0.94
C VAL A 20 -26.74 -7.75 0.93
N PHE A 21 -26.76 -6.56 1.56
CA PHE A 21 -25.57 -5.70 1.68
C PHE A 21 -24.43 -6.35 2.49
N LEU A 22 -24.74 -7.14 3.53
CA LEU A 22 -23.74 -7.85 4.33
C LEU A 22 -23.01 -8.95 3.53
N THR A 23 -23.69 -9.61 2.58
CA THR A 23 -23.08 -10.67 1.75
C THR A 23 -22.29 -10.14 0.54
N ALA A 24 -22.42 -8.85 0.20
CA ALA A 24 -21.77 -8.26 -0.97
C ALA A 24 -20.24 -8.14 -0.85
N CYS A 25 -19.67 -8.29 0.35
CA CYS A 25 -18.22 -8.38 0.53
C CYS A 25 -17.64 -9.79 0.28
N HIS A 26 -18.45 -10.82 0.02
CA HIS A 26 -17.93 -12.15 -0.34
C HIS A 26 -17.86 -12.33 -1.86
N ARG A 27 -17.18 -11.41 -2.55
CA ARG A 27 -16.71 -11.68 -3.90
C ARG A 27 -15.49 -12.58 -3.79
N SER A 28 -15.72 -13.90 -3.86
CA SER A 28 -14.67 -14.87 -4.17
C SER A 28 -14.14 -14.55 -5.56
N GLN A 29 -13.14 -13.68 -5.60
CA GLN A 29 -12.30 -13.47 -6.76
C GLN A 29 -11.53 -14.76 -6.92
N SER A 30 -11.91 -15.57 -7.91
CA SER A 30 -11.06 -16.61 -8.45
C SER A 30 -9.76 -15.95 -8.84
N SER A 31 -8.78 -16.02 -7.94
CA SER A 31 -7.40 -15.70 -8.23
C SER A 31 -6.96 -16.74 -9.25
N GLU A 32 -7.08 -16.39 -10.53
CA GLU A 32 -6.05 -16.78 -11.47
C GLU A 32 -4.73 -16.37 -10.81
N GLN A 33 -4.06 -17.34 -10.17
CA GLN A 33 -2.63 -17.31 -9.94
C GLN A 33 -1.96 -17.38 -11.32
N GLY A 34 -2.18 -16.35 -12.14
CA GLY A 34 -1.16 -15.91 -13.04
C GLY A 34 0.03 -15.60 -12.14
N ASN A 35 1.04 -16.46 -12.23
CA ASN A 35 2.38 -16.22 -11.72
C ASN A 35 2.92 -14.99 -12.46
N GLN A 36 2.38 -13.82 -12.12
CA GLN A 36 2.86 -12.51 -12.50
C GLN A 36 4.10 -12.30 -11.63
N ARG A 37 5.18 -13.04 -11.96
CA ARG A 37 6.52 -12.51 -11.80
C ARG A 37 6.56 -11.31 -12.75
N GLU A 38 6.00 -10.21 -12.28
CA GLU A 38 6.00 -8.94 -12.98
C GLU A 38 7.42 -8.68 -13.43
N GLN A 39 7.50 -8.35 -14.70
CA GLN A 39 8.73 -8.25 -15.45
C GLN A 39 9.46 -6.95 -15.07
N TYR A 40 9.87 -6.84 -13.81
CA TYR A 40 10.53 -5.67 -13.23
C TYR A 40 11.95 -5.43 -13.77
N ASP A 41 12.46 -6.35 -14.61
CA ASP A 41 13.75 -6.22 -15.28
C ASP A 41 13.67 -5.56 -16.67
N LYS A 42 12.46 -5.15 -17.13
CA LYS A 42 12.33 -4.43 -18.41
C LYS A 42 12.63 -2.94 -18.24
N TYR A 43 13.81 -2.55 -18.70
CA TYR A 43 14.22 -1.15 -18.86
C TYR A 43 13.95 -0.66 -20.29
N PRO A 44 13.69 0.65 -20.49
CA PRO A 44 13.67 1.71 -19.48
C PRO A 44 12.38 1.72 -18.62
N LEU A 45 12.52 1.93 -17.31
CA LEU A 45 11.40 2.20 -16.42
C LEU A 45 11.00 3.67 -16.53
N ARG A 46 9.70 3.94 -16.68
CA ARG A 46 9.14 5.29 -16.80
C ARG A 46 8.20 5.55 -15.63
N ILE A 47 8.54 6.50 -14.78
CA ILE A 47 7.81 6.84 -13.56
C ILE A 47 7.20 8.22 -13.72
N LYS A 48 5.87 8.32 -13.70
CA LYS A 48 5.15 9.59 -13.70
C LYS A 48 5.11 10.16 -12.27
N ASN A 49 5.38 11.45 -12.13
CA ASN A 49 5.29 12.16 -10.86
C ASN A 49 4.73 13.57 -11.08
N LYS A 50 4.58 14.35 -9.99
CA LYS A 50 4.04 15.72 -10.04
C LYS A 50 4.83 16.67 -10.94
N PHE A 51 6.12 16.40 -11.14
CA PHE A 51 7.04 17.22 -11.94
C PHE A 51 7.22 16.71 -13.38
N GLY A 52 6.46 15.68 -13.79
CA GLY A 52 6.52 15.12 -15.13
C GLY A 52 6.92 13.64 -15.13
N MET A 53 7.84 13.25 -16.00
CA MET A 53 8.26 11.86 -16.22
C MET A 53 9.73 11.66 -15.88
N THR A 54 10.03 10.71 -14.99
CA THR A 54 11.39 10.22 -14.71
C THR A 54 11.65 8.93 -15.47
N VAL A 55 12.81 8.82 -16.11
CA VAL A 55 13.19 7.62 -16.87
C VAL A 55 14.43 6.99 -16.25
N ILE A 56 14.31 5.76 -15.75
CA ILE A 56 15.44 4.95 -15.27
C ILE A 56 15.84 4.03 -16.42
N LYS A 57 17.06 4.22 -16.94
CA LYS A 57 17.54 3.53 -18.16
C LYS A 57 18.02 2.10 -17.93
N LYS A 58 18.46 1.78 -16.71
CA LYS A 58 19.03 0.48 -16.32
C LYS A 58 18.92 0.28 -14.81
N LYS A 59 19.13 -0.94 -14.33
CA LYS A 59 19.09 -1.28 -12.90
C LYS A 59 20.03 -0.37 -12.07
N PRO A 60 19.51 0.35 -11.07
CA PRO A 60 20.32 1.16 -10.17
C PRO A 60 21.31 0.29 -9.37
N LYS A 61 22.54 0.76 -9.23
CA LYS A 61 23.58 0.12 -8.40
C LYS A 61 23.74 0.77 -7.03
N ARG A 62 23.39 2.04 -6.91
CA ARG A 62 23.50 2.86 -5.70
C ARG A 62 22.19 3.62 -5.54
N ILE A 63 21.54 3.44 -4.40
CA ILE A 63 20.24 4.04 -4.09
C ILE A 63 20.46 5.01 -2.95
N ALA A 64 20.05 6.27 -3.15
CA ALA A 64 19.93 7.24 -2.08
C ALA A 64 18.45 7.57 -1.91
N THR A 65 18.01 7.78 -0.67
CA THR A 65 16.63 8.17 -0.38
C THR A 65 16.63 9.51 0.35
N ILE A 66 15.55 10.27 0.18
CA ILE A 66 15.33 11.53 0.87
C ILE A 66 13.93 11.54 1.45
N GLN A 67 13.69 12.40 2.43
CA GLN A 67 12.42 12.50 3.15
C GLN A 67 12.11 11.29 4.06
N TRP A 68 11.14 11.46 4.93
CA TRP A 68 10.72 10.52 5.95
C TRP A 68 10.27 9.17 5.38
N GLY A 69 10.82 8.09 5.91
CA GLY A 69 10.38 6.71 5.66
C GLY A 69 10.81 6.12 4.31
N ASN A 70 11.32 6.91 3.37
CA ASN A 70 11.66 6.41 2.03
C ASN A 70 12.80 5.38 2.05
N GLN A 71 13.67 5.39 3.06
CA GLN A 71 14.69 4.36 3.28
C GLN A 71 14.11 3.01 3.76
N ASP A 72 12.93 2.98 4.37
CA ASP A 72 12.43 1.77 5.02
C ASP A 72 12.00 0.72 3.98
N ILE A 73 11.56 1.15 2.79
CA ILE A 73 11.18 0.25 1.68
C ILE A 73 12.38 -0.56 1.15
N PRO A 74 13.49 0.07 0.68
CA PRO A 74 14.65 -0.70 0.23
C PRO A 74 15.25 -1.54 1.37
N LEU A 75 15.27 -1.04 2.61
CA LEU A 75 15.74 -1.81 3.77
C LEU A 75 14.90 -3.08 3.99
N ALA A 76 13.58 -2.99 3.91
CA ALA A 76 12.68 -4.15 4.00
C ALA A 76 12.89 -5.17 2.87
N LEU A 77 13.40 -4.74 1.71
CA LEU A 77 13.78 -5.59 0.57
C LEU A 77 15.23 -6.10 0.66
N GLY A 78 15.93 -5.87 1.78
CA GLY A 78 17.32 -6.30 1.98
C GLY A 78 18.34 -5.46 1.21
N VAL A 79 17.98 -4.26 0.76
CA VAL A 79 18.87 -3.34 0.05
C VAL A 79 19.19 -2.14 0.94
N VAL A 80 20.45 -2.02 1.35
CA VAL A 80 20.92 -0.88 2.15
C VAL A 80 21.21 0.32 1.23
N PRO A 81 20.52 1.46 1.39
CA PRO A 81 20.83 2.67 0.63
C PRO A 81 22.24 3.20 0.95
N VAL A 82 22.88 3.83 -0.03
CA VAL A 82 24.21 4.46 0.17
C VAL A 82 24.15 5.77 0.95
N GLY A 83 22.93 6.25 1.24
CA GLY A 83 22.66 7.43 2.05
C GLY A 83 21.15 7.69 2.12
N PHE A 84 20.69 8.15 3.29
CA PHE A 84 19.29 8.54 3.49
C PHE A 84 19.17 9.66 4.52
N SER A 85 18.04 10.37 4.53
CA SER A 85 17.81 11.50 5.44
C SER A 85 17.85 11.07 6.91
N ALA A 86 18.61 11.82 7.74
CA ALA A 86 18.60 11.62 9.18
C ALA A 86 17.24 11.98 9.78
N ALA A 87 16.74 11.15 10.69
CA ALA A 87 15.54 11.44 11.46
C ALA A 87 15.85 12.47 12.55
N ASN A 88 15.02 13.50 12.65
CA ASN A 88 15.12 14.58 13.64
C ASN A 88 13.91 14.64 14.59
N PHE A 89 12.95 13.74 14.42
CA PHE A 89 11.75 13.64 15.26
C PHE A 89 11.62 12.20 15.79
N GLY A 90 11.17 12.04 17.03
CA GLY A 90 10.99 10.70 17.64
C GLY A 90 12.27 9.91 17.93
N VAL A 91 13.45 10.44 17.61
CA VAL A 91 14.76 9.86 17.96
C VAL A 91 15.15 10.32 19.37
N LYS A 92 15.59 9.38 20.21
CA LYS A 92 15.97 9.65 21.62
C LYS A 92 17.47 9.54 21.91
N ASP A 93 18.25 8.95 21.01
CA ASP A 93 19.65 8.55 21.24
C ASP A 93 20.66 9.33 20.38
N ASN A 94 20.26 10.46 19.79
CA ASN A 94 21.07 11.27 18.87
C ASN A 94 21.64 10.52 17.65
N SER A 95 21.18 9.30 17.37
CA SER A 95 21.68 8.49 16.25
C SER A 95 21.25 9.02 14.88
N GLY A 96 20.20 9.86 14.84
CA GLY A 96 19.53 10.22 13.59
C GLY A 96 18.74 9.06 12.97
N LEU A 97 18.49 7.98 13.71
CA LEU A 97 17.81 6.77 13.23
C LEU A 97 16.59 6.45 14.08
N LEU A 98 15.49 6.13 13.40
CA LEU A 98 14.30 5.58 14.07
C LEU A 98 14.59 4.13 14.50
N PRO A 99 13.96 3.62 15.59
CA PRO A 99 14.29 2.31 16.13
C PRO A 99 14.16 1.16 15.12
N TRP A 100 13.15 1.23 14.23
CA TRP A 100 12.94 0.23 13.19
C TRP A 100 13.97 0.32 12.05
N THR A 101 14.36 1.53 11.65
CA THR A 101 15.42 1.73 10.64
C THR A 101 16.75 1.21 11.19
N LYS A 102 17.08 1.52 12.45
CA LYS A 102 18.29 1.04 13.13
C LYS A 102 18.37 -0.48 13.22
N LYS A 103 17.22 -1.17 13.36
CA LYS A 103 17.16 -2.64 13.41
C LYS A 103 17.49 -3.31 12.07
N GLN A 104 17.36 -2.59 10.95
CA GLN A 104 17.60 -3.11 9.60
C GLN A 104 19.03 -2.84 9.09
N LEU A 105 19.86 -2.15 9.89
CA LEU A 105 21.27 -1.88 9.61
C LEU A 105 22.15 -2.83 10.43
#